data_AF-D4H8C3-F1
#
_entry.id   AF-D4H8C3-F1
#
_cell.length_a   1.000
_cell.length_b   1.000
_cell.length_c   1.000
_cell.angle_alpha   90.00
_cell.angle_beta   90.00
_cell.angle_gamma   90.00
#
_symmetry.space_group_name_H-M   'P 1'
#
loop_
_entity.id
_entity.type
_entity.pdbx_description
1 polymer ?
#
loop_
_entity_poly.entity_id
_entity_poly.type
_entity_poly.pdbx_seq_one_letter_code
_entity_poly.pdbx_strand_id
1 'polypeptide(L)'
;MSKKLFKVIFIDEDKKIQTIHSSKLNPSSFLGLVEISDIVFLDQSELIIAPDDGNLKSKFKNVERSYIPLNSIIRIDEVAIEKETPVIRLYSDDIDETSS
;
A
#
# COMPACT_ATOMS: atom_id res chain seq x y z
N MET A 1 2.13 -16.86 -13.36
CA MET A 1 1.23 -15.69 -13.37
C MET A 1 2.03 -14.49 -12.88
N SER A 2 1.97 -13.34 -13.58
CA SER A 2 2.51 -12.09 -13.04
C SER A 2 1.63 -11.69 -11.85
N LYS A 3 2.26 -11.37 -10.71
CA LYS A 3 1.53 -10.86 -9.55
C LYS A 3 1.15 -9.42 -9.88
N LYS A 4 -0.15 -9.12 -9.81
CA LYS A 4 -0.63 -7.75 -9.94
C LYS A 4 -0.55 -7.03 -8.59
N LEU A 5 -0.22 -5.75 -8.60
CA LEU A 5 -0.38 -4.84 -7.47
C LEU A 5 -1.24 -3.67 -7.90
N PHE A 6 -1.79 -2.99 -6.91
CA PHE A 6 -2.39 -1.68 -7.06
C PHE A 6 -1.38 -0.63 -6.63
N LYS A 7 -1.10 0.34 -7.50
CA LYS A 7 -0.38 1.58 -7.17
C LYS A 7 -1.41 2.64 -6.83
N VAL A 8 -1.41 3.11 -5.59
CA VAL A 8 -2.36 4.12 -5.10
C VAL A 8 -1.61 5.41 -4.83
N ILE A 9 -2.02 6.48 -5.51
CA ILE A 9 -1.50 7.83 -5.34
C ILE A 9 -2.58 8.65 -4.65
N PHE A 10 -2.25 9.29 -3.54
CA PHE A 10 -3.21 10.05 -2.73
C PHE A 10 -2.54 11.21 -1.99
N ILE A 11 -3.36 12.14 -1.49
CA ILE A 11 -2.94 13.24 -0.62
C ILE A 11 -3.16 12.81 0.83
N ASP A 12 -2.11 12.91 1.66
CA ASP A 12 -2.18 12.57 3.09
C ASP A 12 -2.64 13.75 3.97
N GLU A 13 -2.68 13.55 5.29
CA GLU A 13 -3.11 14.55 6.26
C GLU A 13 -2.22 15.81 6.28
N ASP A 14 -0.96 15.71 5.89
CA ASP A 14 0.01 16.81 5.79
C ASP A 14 -0.03 17.49 4.42
N LYS A 15 -1.02 17.15 3.59
CA LYS A 15 -1.20 17.62 2.20
C LYS A 15 -0.05 17.22 1.28
N LYS A 16 0.66 16.13 1.59
CA LYS A 16 1.74 15.61 0.75
C LYS A 16 1.20 14.53 -0.18
N ILE A 17 1.73 14.47 -1.40
CA ILE A 17 1.42 13.41 -2.35
C ILE A 17 2.20 12.17 -1.95
N GLN A 18 1.50 11.10 -1.64
CA GLN A 18 2.05 9.81 -1.25
C GLN A 18 1.72 8.74 -2.29
N THR A 19 2.60 7.75 -2.40
CA THR A 19 2.41 6.58 -3.27
C THR A 19 2.64 5.32 -2.47
N ILE A 20 1.66 4.40 -2.49
CA ILE A 20 1.78 3.06 -1.90
C ILE A 20 1.46 1.99 -2.93
N HIS A 21 2.01 0.80 -2.70
CA HIS A 21 1.66 -0.40 -3.45
C HIS A 21 0.97 -1.39 -2.51
N SER A 22 -0.01 -2.12 -3.05
CA SER A 22 -0.77 -3.10 -2.27
C SER A 22 -1.17 -4.27 -3.15
N SER A 23 -1.28 -5.48 -2.58
CA SER A 23 -1.85 -6.62 -3.30
C SER A 23 -3.37 -6.72 -3.23
N LYS A 24 -4.04 -5.90 -2.42
CA LYS A 24 -5.49 -5.96 -2.19
C LYS A 24 -6.09 -4.58 -2.00
N LEU A 25 -7.02 -4.22 -2.88
CA LEU A 25 -7.83 -3.02 -2.80
C LEU A 25 -9.31 -3.40 -2.91
N ASN A 26 -10.12 -2.94 -1.94
CA ASN A 26 -11.54 -3.27 -1.86
C ASN A 26 -12.39 -2.03 -1.55
N PRO A 27 -13.68 -2.02 -1.93
CA PRO A 27 -14.64 -1.12 -1.32
C PRO A 27 -14.62 -1.28 0.20
N SER A 28 -14.63 -0.16 0.92
CA SER A 28 -14.67 -0.20 2.39
C SER A 28 -16.10 -0.42 2.90
N SER A 29 -16.20 -1.01 4.10
CA SER A 29 -17.45 -0.97 4.89
C SER A 29 -17.76 0.43 5.44
N PHE A 30 -16.78 1.33 5.42
CA PHE A 30 -16.92 2.74 5.79
C PHE A 30 -17.25 3.59 4.57
N LEU A 31 -18.38 4.31 4.63
CA LEU A 31 -18.85 5.16 3.54
C LEU A 31 -17.77 6.19 3.15
N GLY A 32 -17.48 6.26 1.84
CA GLY A 32 -16.54 7.23 1.28
C GLY A 32 -15.07 6.90 1.51
N LEU A 33 -14.72 5.73 2.05
CA LEU A 33 -13.36 5.25 2.18
C LEU A 33 -13.08 4.08 1.23
N VAL A 34 -11.82 3.91 0.85
CA VAL A 34 -11.30 2.74 0.12
C VAL A 34 -10.42 1.94 1.07
N GLU A 35 -10.64 0.63 1.15
CA GLU A 35 -9.83 -0.27 1.97
C GLU A 35 -8.62 -0.76 1.17
N ILE A 36 -7.44 -0.60 1.75
CA ILE A 36 -6.17 -1.05 1.17
C ILE A 36 -5.47 -1.91 2.23
N SER A 37 -5.16 -3.15 1.85
CA SER A 37 -4.52 -4.14 2.73
C SER A 37 -3.32 -4.77 2.05
N ASP A 38 -2.50 -5.52 2.79
CA ASP A 38 -1.26 -6.11 2.27
C ASP A 38 -0.37 -5.06 1.56
N ILE A 39 -0.11 -3.94 2.24
CA ILE A 39 0.74 -2.87 1.72
C ILE A 39 2.16 -3.42 1.57
N VAL A 40 2.75 -3.16 0.42
CA VAL A 40 4.07 -3.63 0.04
C VAL A 40 4.95 -2.51 -0.47
N PHE A 41 6.25 -2.67 -0.29
CA PHE A 41 7.26 -1.78 -0.84
C PHE A 41 8.13 -2.54 -1.83
N LEU A 42 8.24 -2.01 -3.05
CA LEU A 42 9.12 -2.53 -4.09
C LEU A 42 10.54 -2.00 -3.82
N ASP A 43 11.54 -2.87 -3.76
CA ASP A 43 12.91 -2.49 -3.35
C ASP A 43 13.70 -1.78 -4.46
N GLN A 44 13.17 -1.73 -5.70
CA GLN A 44 13.86 -1.15 -6.85
C GLN A 44 13.28 0.21 -7.22
N SER A 45 14.09 1.27 -7.01
CA SER A 45 14.19 2.50 -7.82
C SER A 45 12.93 3.35 -8.13
N GLU A 46 11.70 2.94 -7.82
CA GLU A 46 10.51 3.81 -7.82
C GLU A 46 10.37 4.60 -6.51
N LEU A 47 11.27 4.36 -5.54
CA LEU A 47 11.53 5.25 -4.41
C LEU A 47 12.21 6.57 -4.83
N ILE A 48 12.31 6.85 -6.13
CA ILE A 48 12.79 8.13 -6.65
C ILE A 48 11.54 8.97 -6.94
N ILE A 49 11.54 10.18 -6.36
CA ILE A 49 10.58 11.30 -6.53
C ILE A 49 9.40 11.31 -5.53
N ALA A 50 9.73 11.53 -4.24
CA ALA A 50 9.05 12.57 -3.47
C ALA A 50 10.05 13.15 -2.45
N PRO A 51 10.43 14.43 -2.54
CA PRO A 51 11.25 15.07 -1.53
C PRO A 51 10.36 15.45 -0.34
N ASP A 52 10.15 14.55 0.61
CA ASP A 52 9.71 14.96 1.97
C ASP A 52 9.78 13.83 3.04
N ASP A 53 10.85 13.88 3.83
CA ASP A 53 10.98 13.76 5.31
C ASP A 53 9.90 13.04 6.17
N GLY A 54 9.36 11.93 5.72
CA GLY A 54 8.59 11.02 6.57
C GLY A 54 8.76 9.60 6.08
N ASN A 55 9.36 8.72 6.88
CA ASN A 55 9.61 7.35 6.47
C ASN A 55 8.26 6.65 6.24
N LEU A 56 7.76 6.61 5.01
CA LEU A 56 6.47 6.01 4.66
C LEU A 56 6.41 4.55 5.12
N LYS A 57 7.55 3.84 5.06
CA LYS A 57 7.69 2.50 5.64
C LYS A 57 7.43 2.50 7.15
N SER A 58 7.84 3.51 7.91
CA SER A 58 7.52 3.59 9.35
C SER A 58 6.05 3.90 9.60
N LYS A 59 5.42 4.76 8.78
CA LYS A 59 3.98 5.09 8.91
C LYS A 59 3.09 3.87 8.70
N PHE A 60 3.48 2.98 7.78
CA PHE A 60 2.75 1.74 7.48
C PHE A 60 3.37 0.50 8.12
N LYS A 61 4.37 0.66 8.98
CA LYS A 61 4.94 -0.47 9.72
C LYS A 61 3.88 -1.01 10.67
N ASN A 62 3.65 -2.32 10.64
CA ASN A 62 2.62 -2.99 11.44
C ASN A 62 1.17 -2.52 11.16
N VAL A 63 0.92 -1.86 10.03
CA VAL A 63 -0.43 -1.50 9.61
C VAL A 63 -0.95 -2.60 8.69
N GLU A 64 -1.92 -3.38 9.18
CA GLU A 64 -2.57 -4.43 8.39
C GLU A 64 -3.41 -3.83 7.25
N ARG A 65 -4.23 -2.81 7.57
CA ARG A 65 -5.17 -2.17 6.65
C ARG A 65 -5.19 -0.67 6.83
N SER A 66 -5.43 0.03 5.74
CA SER A 66 -5.62 1.48 5.71
C SER A 66 -6.90 1.82 4.97
N TYR A 67 -7.60 2.81 5.48
CA TYR A 67 -8.84 3.31 4.91
C TYR A 67 -8.60 4.73 4.40
N ILE A 68 -8.46 4.88 3.09
CA ILE A 68 -8.12 6.15 2.47
C ILE A 68 -9.40 6.84 1.97
N PRO A 69 -9.64 8.12 2.30
CA PRO A 69 -10.78 8.86 1.77
C PRO A 69 -10.81 8.89 0.24
N LEU A 70 -11.98 8.62 -0.35
CA LEU A 70 -12.15 8.61 -1.80
C LEU A 70 -11.76 9.95 -2.45
N ASN A 71 -12.02 11.05 -1.75
CA ASN A 71 -11.71 12.40 -2.22
C ASN A 71 -10.23 12.79 -2.08
N SER A 72 -9.41 12.01 -1.35
CA SER A 72 -7.96 12.25 -1.27
C SER A 72 -7.16 11.41 -2.28
N ILE A 73 -7.80 10.41 -2.90
CA ILE A 73 -7.18 9.58 -3.93
C ILE A 73 -7.06 10.37 -5.23
N ILE A 74 -5.83 10.44 -5.75
CA ILE A 74 -5.50 11.04 -7.03
C ILE A 74 -5.66 10.01 -8.15
N ARG A 75 -5.11 8.80 -7.97
CA ARG A 75 -5.13 7.74 -8.98
C ARG A 75 -4.91 6.35 -8.37
N ILE A 76 -5.53 5.35 -8.97
CA ILE A 76 -5.28 3.93 -8.70
C ILE A 76 -4.95 3.26 -10.02
N ASP A 77 -3.78 2.63 -10.11
CA ASP A 77 -3.32 1.88 -11.28
C ASP A 77 -3.18 0.39 -10.92
N GLU A 78 -3.68 -0.52 -11.77
CA GLU A 78 -3.29 -1.93 -11.74
C GLU A 78 -1.95 -2.09 -12.44
N VAL A 79 -0.92 -2.49 -11.70
CA VAL A 79 0.44 -2.68 -12.22
C VAL A 79 0.83 -4.16 -12.20
N ALA A 80 1.52 -4.60 -13.24
CA ALA A 80 2.10 -5.94 -13.29
C ALA A 80 3.53 -5.88 -12.73
N ILE A 81 3.86 -6.80 -11.81
CA ILE A 81 5.25 -6.96 -11.36
C ILE A 81 5.95 -7.99 -12.26
N GLU A 82 7.18 -7.70 -12.65
CA GLU A 82 8.10 -8.69 -13.21
C GLU A 82 8.54 -9.70 -12.15
N LYS A 83 8.94 -10.90 -12.56
CA LYS A 83 9.24 -12.00 -11.64
C LYS A 83 10.41 -11.73 -10.67
N GLU A 84 11.26 -10.77 -10.98
CA GLU A 84 12.50 -10.50 -10.25
C GLU A 84 12.41 -9.29 -9.31
N THR A 85 11.30 -8.57 -9.27
CA THR A 85 11.19 -7.39 -8.39
C THR A 85 10.97 -7.85 -6.93
N PRO A 86 11.92 -7.59 -6.02
CA PRO A 86 11.74 -7.88 -4.60
C PRO A 86 10.62 -7.02 -4.00
N VAL A 87 9.78 -7.65 -3.19
CA VAL A 87 8.63 -7.04 -2.54
C VAL A 87 8.74 -7.24 -1.03
N ILE A 88 8.73 -6.14 -0.27
CA ILE A 88 8.80 -6.14 1.20
C ILE A 88 7.40 -5.92 1.75
N ARG A 89 6.91 -6.86 2.56
CA ARG A 89 5.70 -6.71 3.39
C ARG A 89 6.08 -6.15 4.75
N LEU A 90 5.30 -5.18 5.24
CA LEU A 90 5.54 -4.54 6.54
C LEU A 90 4.64 -5.05 7.67
N TYR A 91 3.76 -5.98 7.34
CA TYR A 91 2.88 -6.69 8.25
C TYR A 91 2.95 -8.18 7.89
N SER A 92 3.26 -9.03 8.87
CA SER A 92 3.17 -10.48 8.77
C SER A 92 1.86 -10.93 9.41
N ASP A 93 1.04 -11.62 8.65
CA ASP A 93 0.02 -12.50 9.21
C ASP A 93 0.74 -13.70 9.84
N ASP A 94 1.32 -13.54 11.03
CA ASP A 94 1.66 -14.69 11.86
C ASP A 94 0.33 -15.24 12.41
N ILE A 95 -0.44 -15.86 11.52
CA ILE A 95 -1.52 -16.75 11.92
C ILE A 95 -0.81 -18.04 12.33
N ASP A 96 -0.52 -18.14 13.62
CA ASP A 96 -0.23 -19.42 14.25
C ASP A 96 -1.38 -20.38 13.91
N GLU A 97 -1.08 -21.37 13.08
CA GLU A 97 -1.77 -22.66 13.11
C GLU A 97 -1.56 -23.27 14.50
N THR A 98 -2.31 -22.80 15.49
CA THR A 98 -2.47 -23.54 16.75
C THR A 98 -3.81 -23.18 17.36
N SER A 99 -4.88 -23.78 16.85
CA SER A 99 -6.11 -24.06 17.58
C SER A 99 -6.96 -25.06 16.80
N SER A 100 -6.69 -26.35 17.08
CA SER A 100 -7.62 -27.50 17.17
C SER A 100 -8.66 -27.72 16.08
#